data_AF-A0A925Z310-F1
#
_entry.id   AF-A0A925Z310-F1
#
_cell.length_a   1.000
_cell.length_b   1.000
_cell.length_c   1.000
_cell.angle_alpha   90.00
_cell.angle_beta   90.00
_cell.angle_gamma   90.00
#
_symmetry.space_group_name_H-M   'P 1'
#
loop_
_entity.id
_entity.type
_entity.pdbx_description
1 polymer ?
#
loop_
_entity_poly.entity_id
_entity_poly.type
_entity_poly.pdbx_seq_one_letter_code
_entity_poly.pdbx_strand_id
1 'polypeptide(L)' 'MSSNNLRIFVEVARRKSFAAVARDRGCNPSSISRAIALLEGDLA' A
#
# COMPACT_ATOMS: atom_id res chain seq x y z
N MET A 1 13.15 -4.75 2.19
CA MET A 1 12.47 -3.51 2.68
C MET A 1 12.61 -2.27 1.79
N SER A 2 11.54 -1.84 1.11
CA SER A 2 11.46 -0.54 0.37
C SER A 2 10.63 0.49 1.14
N SER A 3 11.19 1.68 1.44
CA SER A 3 10.47 2.74 2.19
C SER A 3 9.14 3.18 1.57
N ASN A 4 8.96 3.02 0.26
CA ASN A 4 7.69 3.33 -0.41
C ASN A 4 6.55 2.39 0.02
N ASN A 5 6.80 1.10 0.21
CA ASN A 5 5.76 0.14 0.61
C ASN A 5 5.26 0.41 2.04
N LEU A 6 6.18 0.83 2.91
CA LEU A 6 5.87 1.28 4.27
C LEU A 6 5.00 2.55 4.28
N ARG A 7 5.28 3.52 3.40
CA ARG A 7 4.42 4.71 3.24
C ARG A 7 3.02 4.34 2.73
N ILE A 8 2.93 3.43 1.77
CA ILE A 8 1.65 2.92 1.25
C ILE A 8 0.84 2.28 2.39
N PHE A 9 1.48 1.43 3.20
CA PHE A 9 0.85 0.79 4.35
C PHE A 9 0.29 1.81 5.35
N VAL A 10 1.08 2.82 5.73
CA VAL A 10 0.63 3.89 6.65
C VAL A 10 -0.55 4.68 6.08
N GLU A 11 -0.55 4.99 4.78
CA GLU A 11 -1.67 5.68 4.15
C GLU A 11 -2.95 4.85 4.12
N VAL A 12 -2.84 3.55 3.83
CA VAL A 12 -3.99 2.63 3.88
C VAL A 12 -4.51 2.51 5.30
N ALA A 13 -3.65 2.42 6.31
CA ALA A 13 -4.04 2.38 7.71
C ALA A 13 -4.78 3.67 8.14
N ARG A 14 -4.33 4.84 7.66
CA ARG A 14 -4.98 6.14 7.95
C ARG A 14 -6.32 6.31 7.22
N ARG A 15 -6.41 5.92 5.95
CA ARG A 15 -7.64 6.08 5.14
C ARG A 15 -8.63 4.92 5.29
N LYS A 16 -8.19 3.79 5.84
CA LYS A 16 -8.95 2.53 5.95
C LYS A 16 -9.53 2.06 4.60
N SER A 17 -8.89 2.42 3.49
CA SER A 17 -9.39 2.12 2.14
C SER A 17 -8.27 2.09 1.11
N PHE A 18 -8.11 0.93 0.46
CA PHE A 18 -7.17 0.72 -0.64
C PHE A 18 -7.52 1.56 -1.87
N ALA A 19 -8.81 1.63 -2.21
CA ALA A 19 -9.29 2.40 -3.36
C ALA A 19 -9.07 3.91 -3.19
N ALA A 20 -9.23 4.44 -1.97
CA ALA A 20 -8.98 5.85 -1.68
C ALA A 20 -7.50 6.21 -1.84
N VAL A 21 -6.58 5.35 -1.40
CA VAL A 21 -5.13 5.55 -1.56
C VAL A 21 -4.71 5.38 -3.02
N ALA A 22 -5.27 4.40 -3.73
CA ALA A 22 -5.00 4.18 -5.14
C ALA A 22 -5.42 5.38 -6.00
N ARG A 23 -6.58 5.96 -5.71
CA ARG A 23 -7.07 7.18 -6.36
C ARG A 23 -6.16 8.38 -6.12
N ASP A 24 -5.69 8.56 -4.88
CA ASP A 24 -4.78 9.66 -4.51
C ASP A 24 -3.42 9.55 -5.23
N ARG A 25 -2.94 8.32 -5.42
CA ARG A 25 -1.68 8.01 -6.10
C ARG A 25 -1.80 7.83 -7.61
N GLY A 26 -2.99 7.95 -8.19
CA GLY A 26 -3.23 7.77 -9.62
C GLY A 26 -2.95 6.35 -10.13
N CYS A 27 -3.10 5.32 -9.28
CA CYS A 27 -2.86 3.93 -9.64
C CYS A 27 -4.09 3.05 -9.39
N ASN A 28 -3.99 1.77 -9.75
CA ASN A 28 -5.07 0.81 -9.50
C ASN A 28 -4.99 0.23 -8.06
N PRO A 29 -6.12 -0.16 -7.45
CA PRO A 29 -6.14 -0.73 -6.10
C PRO A 29 -5.27 -2.00 -5.98
N SER A 30 -5.16 -2.77 -7.07
CA SER A 30 -4.33 -3.98 -7.14
C SER A 30 -2.85 -3.69 -6.89
N SER A 31 -2.33 -2.55 -7.36
CA SER A 31 -0.96 -2.10 -7.10
C SER A 31 -0.73 -1.82 -5.61
N ILE A 32 -1.71 -1.23 -4.92
CA ILE A 32 -1.63 -0.99 -3.47
C ILE A 32 -1.60 -2.32 -2.71
N SER A 33 -2.49 -3.25 -3.07
CA SER A 33 -2.54 -4.58 -2.46
C SER A 33 -1.23 -5.35 -2.65
N ARG A 34 -0.65 -5.30 -3.86
CA ARG A 34 0.63 -5.95 -4.16
C ARG A 34 1.80 -5.32 -3.41
N ALA A 35 1.82 -4.00 -3.24
CA ALA A 35 2.85 -3.32 -2.47
C ALA A 35 2.82 -3.73 -0.97
N ILE A 36 1.63 -3.94 -0.41
CA ILE A 36 1.47 -4.42 0.98
C ILE A 36 1.85 -5.89 1.09
N ALA A 37 1.43 -6.76 0.16
CA ALA A 37 1.83 -8.18 0.16
C ALA A 37 3.36 -8.37 0.08
N LEU A 38 4.06 -7.51 -0.69
CA LEU A 38 5.53 -7.50 -0.73
C LEU A 38 6.15 -7.06 0.60
N LEU A 39 5.49 -6.17 1.34
CA LEU A 39 5.94 -5.75 2.67
C LEU A 39 5.75 -6.88 3.69
N GLU A 40 4.60 -7.56 3.66
CA GLU A 40 4.28 -8.69 4.53
C GLU A 40 5.24 -9.87 4.29
N GLY A 41 5.54 -10.18 3.02
CA GLY A 41 6.47 -11.25 2.67
C GLY A 41 7.94 -10.99 3.02
N ASP A 42 8.33 -9.73 3.25
CA ASP A 42 9.70 -9.37 3.66
C ASP A 42 9.85 -9.33 5.20
N LEU A 43 8.74 -9.36 5.95
CA LEU A 43 8.71 -9.39 7.42
C LEU A 43 8.49 -10.80 8.00
N ALA A 44 8.01 -11.74 7.17
CA ALA A 44 7.82 -13.16 7.51
C ALA A 44 9.16 -13.91 7.51
#